data_AF-A0A4Q5UFL8-F1
#
_entry.id   AF-A0A4Q5UFL8-F1
#
_cell.length_a   1.000
_cell.length_b   1.000
_cell.length_c   1.000
_cell.angle_alpha   90.00
_cell.angle_beta   90.00
_cell.angle_gamma   90.00
#
_symmetry.space_group_name_H-M   'P 1'
#
loop_
_entity.id
_entity.type
_entity.pdbx_description
1 polymer ?
#
loop_
_entity_poly.entity_id
_entity_poly.type
_entity_poly.pdbx_seq_one_letter_code
_entity_poly.pdbx_strand_id
1 'polypeptide(L)' 'MGDGSKQNNGITLSIYGFTDAECALLIDALTRKFGLKCTVHTAVQGPRIYIDAASTLIVRELVRPYMVPYMLYKLGL' A
#
# COMPACT_ATOMS: atom_id res chain seq x y z
N MET A 1 7.80 1.38 -4.50
CA MET A 1 9.26 1.23 -4.31
C MET A 1 9.79 2.11 -3.18
N GLY A 2 9.39 3.39 -3.09
CA GLY A 2 9.69 4.25 -1.95
C GLY A 2 9.09 3.73 -0.64
N ASP A 3 7.89 4.17 -0.31
CA ASP A 3 7.30 3.98 1.04
C ASP A 3 6.42 2.74 1.21
N GLY A 4 6.38 1.88 0.19
CA GLY A 4 5.69 0.59 0.23
C GLY A 4 6.54 -0.52 0.87
N SER A 5 5.93 -1.37 1.69
CA SER A 5 6.57 -2.54 2.30
C SER A 5 5.58 -3.68 2.50
N LYS A 6 6.07 -4.93 2.48
CA LYS A 6 5.30 -6.12 2.86
C LYS A 6 5.11 -6.11 4.38
N GLN A 7 3.89 -6.38 4.84
CA GLN A 7 3.58 -6.52 6.27
C GLN A 7 2.60 -7.68 6.47
N ASN A 8 3.03 -8.72 7.20
CA ASN A 8 2.29 -9.98 7.34
C ASN A 8 1.87 -10.54 5.96
N ASN A 9 0.56 -10.64 5.70
CA ASN A 9 -0.01 -11.11 4.45
C ASN A 9 -0.45 -9.96 3.51
N GLY A 10 -0.34 -8.72 3.99
CA GLY A 10 -0.71 -7.52 3.24
C GLY A 10 0.50 -6.68 2.84
N ILE A 11 0.20 -5.49 2.32
CA ILE A 11 1.19 -4.47 1.93
C ILE A 11 0.85 -3.19 2.67
N THR A 12 1.84 -2.51 3.22
CA THR A 12 1.67 -1.17 3.80
C THR A 12 2.29 -0.08 2.93
N LEU A 13 1.65 1.08 2.93
CA LEU A 13 2.19 2.34 2.39
C LEU A 13 2.36 3.31 3.56
N SER A 14 3.59 3.73 3.82
CA SER A 14 3.88 4.72 4.85
C SER A 14 3.56 6.12 4.32
N ILE A 15 2.59 6.82 4.93
CA ILE A 15 2.11 8.13 4.46
C ILE A 15 2.22 9.19 5.55
N TYR A 16 3.33 9.17 6.28
CA TYR A 16 3.53 10.01 7.47
C TYR A 16 3.48 11.51 7.23
N GLY A 17 3.71 11.94 5.98
CA GLY A 17 3.63 13.35 5.59
C GLY A 17 2.23 13.82 5.20
N PHE A 18 1.21 12.95 5.23
CA PHE A 18 -0.13 13.25 4.72
C PHE A 18 -1.03 13.68 5.88
N THR A 19 -1.90 14.66 5.62
CA THR A 19 -3.03 15.01 6.49
C THR A 19 -4.12 13.94 6.42
N ASP A 20 -5.04 13.91 7.39
CA ASP A 20 -6.15 12.97 7.40
C ASP A 20 -7.04 13.08 6.15
N ALA A 21 -7.23 14.30 5.64
CA ALA A 21 -7.99 14.56 4.41
C ALA A 21 -7.29 13.97 3.18
N GLU A 22 -5.97 14.11 3.07
CA GLU A 22 -5.17 13.52 1.99
C GLU A 22 -5.13 12.00 2.09
N CYS A 23 -5.05 11.45 3.31
CA CYS A 23 -5.15 10.01 3.56
C CYS A 23 -6.48 9.44 3.05
N ALA A 24 -7.60 10.11 3.39
CA ALA A 24 -8.93 9.71 2.97
C ALA A 24 -9.09 9.77 1.44
N LEU A 25 -8.60 10.84 0.80
CA LEU A 25 -8.60 10.98 -0.65
C LEU A 25 -7.80 9.88 -1.35
N LEU A 26 -6.62 9.53 -0.81
CA LEU A 26 -5.78 8.47 -1.36
C LEU A 26 -6.46 7.10 -1.23
N ILE A 27 -7.07 6.79 -0.09
CA ILE A 27 -7.81 5.53 0.11
C ILE A 27 -9.01 5.44 -0.83
N ASP A 28 -9.76 6.52 -1.01
CA ASP A 28 -10.89 6.55 -1.95
C ASP A 28 -10.42 6.28 -3.38
N ALA A 29 -9.33 6.92 -3.80
CA ALA A 29 -8.73 6.70 -5.12
C ALA A 29 -8.26 5.25 -5.31
N LEU A 30 -7.57 4.67 -4.31
CA LEU A 30 -7.11 3.27 -4.36
C LEU A 30 -8.29 2.29 -4.44
N THR A 31 -9.36 2.57 -3.70
CA THR A 31 -10.55 1.72 -3.66
C THR A 31 -11.34 1.81 -4.97
N ARG A 32 -11.67 3.03 -5.43
CA ARG A 32 -12.53 3.23 -6.60
C ARG A 32 -11.84 2.90 -7.92
N LYS A 33 -10.54 3.23 -8.05
CA LYS A 33 -9.81 3.08 -9.31
C LYS A 33 -9.24 1.68 -9.51
N PHE A 34 -8.79 1.05 -8.43
CA PHE A 34 -8.07 -0.22 -8.50
C PHE A 34 -8.77 -1.37 -7.75
N GLY A 35 -9.91 -1.11 -7.10
CA GLY A 35 -10.65 -2.13 -6.37
C GLY A 35 -9.91 -2.66 -5.13
N LEU A 36 -8.96 -1.89 -4.59
CA LEU A 36 -8.14 -2.33 -3.46
C LEU A 36 -8.89 -2.16 -2.15
N LYS A 37 -8.82 -3.19 -1.29
CA LYS A 37 -9.31 -3.12 0.09
C LYS A 37 -8.20 -2.55 0.98
N CYS A 38 -8.44 -1.33 1.47
CA CYS A 38 -7.47 -0.56 2.23
C CYS A 38 -8.05 -0.12 3.59
N THR A 39 -7.22 -0.09 4.62
CA THR A 39 -7.53 0.47 5.95
C THR A 39 -6.41 1.41 6.41
N VAL A 40 -6.74 2.42 7.24
CA VAL A 40 -5.72 3.25 7.90
C VAL A 40 -5.27 2.54 9.18
N HIS A 41 -3.98 2.31 9.32
CA HIS A 41 -3.35 1.84 10.55
C HIS A 41 -2.44 2.94 11.11
N THR A 42 -2.45 3.13 12.42
CA THR A 42 -1.55 4.08 13.07
C THR A 42 -0.30 3.35 13.56
N ALA A 43 0.87 3.78 13.10
CA ALA A 43 2.16 3.34 13.61
C ALA A 43 2.76 4.43 14.51
N VAL A 44 3.83 4.10 15.24
CA VAL A 44 4.56 5.05 16.11
C VAL A 44 4.99 6.31 15.33
N GLN A 45 5.37 6.15 14.06
CA GLN A 45 5.83 7.25 13.21
C GLN A 45 4.70 8.02 12.51
N GLY A 46 3.44 7.58 12.63
CA GLY A 46 2.28 8.21 11.97
C GLY A 46 1.39 7.22 11.19
N PRO A 47 0.47 7.75 10.36
CA PRO A 47 -0.48 6.93 9.63
C PRO A 47 0.18 6.11 8.52
N ARG A 48 -0.36 4.91 8.30
CA ARG A 48 -0.02 4.01 7.21
C ARG A 48 -1.30 3.48 6.58
N ILE A 49 -1.31 3.30 5.27
CA ILE A 49 -2.35 2.52 4.62
C ILE A 49 -1.94 1.05 4.67
N TYR A 50 -2.81 0.19 5.19
CA TYR A 50 -2.70 -1.25 5.07
C TYR A 50 -3.61 -1.72 3.92
N ILE A 51 -3.02 -2.38 2.93
CA ILE A 51 -3.72 -3.05 1.84
C ILE A 51 -3.88 -4.50 2.25
N ASP A 52 -5.14 -4.95 2.28
CA ASP A 52 -5.49 -6.28 2.76
C ASP A 52 -4.89 -7.39 1.89
N ALA A 53 -4.66 -8.56 2.51
CA ALA A 53 -4.11 -9.73 1.86
C ALA A 53 -4.91 -10.16 0.62
N ALA A 54 -6.24 -10.00 0.64
CA ALA A 54 -7.09 -10.30 -0.51
C ALA A 54 -6.80 -9.40 -1.73
N SER A 55 -6.24 -8.21 -1.51
CA SER A 55 -5.87 -7.25 -2.56
C SER A 55 -4.39 -7.32 -2.96
N THR A 56 -3.56 -8.09 -2.25
CA THR A 56 -2.12 -8.21 -2.52
C THR A 56 -1.83 -8.74 -3.93
N LEU A 57 -2.64 -9.68 -4.45
CA LEU A 57 -2.47 -10.20 -5.81
C LEU A 57 -2.67 -9.09 -6.85
N ILE A 58 -3.73 -8.29 -6.71
CA ILE A 58 -4.03 -7.14 -7.58
C ILE A 58 -2.88 -6.15 -7.57
N VAL A 59 -2.37 -5.80 -6.38
CA VAL A 59 -1.22 -4.89 -6.26
C VAL A 59 0.00 -5.44 -6.99
N ARG A 60 0.32 -6.72 -6.78
CA ARG A 60 1.47 -7.37 -7.43
C ARG A 60 1.35 -7.31 -8.96
N GLU A 61 0.19 -7.64 -9.52
CA GLU A 61 -0.04 -7.59 -10.97
C GLU A 61 0.10 -6.17 -11.52
N LEU A 62 -0.44 -5.17 -10.82
CA LEU A 62 -0.38 -3.78 -11.25
C LEU A 62 1.04 -3.20 -11.22
N VAL A 63 1.84 -3.50 -10.20
CA VAL A 63 3.12 -2.79 -9.96
C VAL A 63 4.35 -3.59 -10.35
N ARG A 64 4.31 -4.94 -10.36
CA ARG A 64 5.46 -5.79 -10.67
C ARG A 64 6.12 -5.47 -12.01
N PRO A 65 5.40 -5.19 -13.12
CA PRO A 65 6.04 -4.85 -14.40
C PRO A 65 6.92 -3.59 -14.36
N TYR A 66 6.69 -2.71 -13.37
CA TYR A 66 7.39 -1.44 -13.20
C TYR A 66 8.40 -1.45 -12.05
N MET A 67 8.54 -2.58 -11.34
CA MET A 67 9.47 -2.72 -10.23
C MET A 67 10.78 -3.31 -10.68
N VAL A 68 11.87 -2.72 -10.20
CA VAL A 68 13.21 -3.29 -10.33
C VAL A 68 13.31 -4.64 -9.59
N PRO A 69 14.01 -5.66 -10.12
CA PRO A 69 14.05 -7.00 -9.53
C PRO A 69 14.47 -7.01 -8.06
N TYR A 70 15.46 -6.19 -7.70
CA TYR A 70 15.99 -6.09 -6.33
C TYR A 70 15.04 -5.44 -5.32
N MET A 71 13.88 -4.93 -5.75
CA MET A 71 12.84 -4.37 -4.86
C MET A 71 11.61 -5.29 -4.74
N LEU A 72 11.57 -6.43 -5.44
CA LEU A 72 10.42 -7.35 -5.43
C LEU A 72 10.15 -7.95 -4.04
N TYR A 73 11.15 -8.03 -3.16
CA TYR A 73 10.97 -8.42 -1.76
C TYR A 73 9.95 -7.55 -1.02
N LYS A 74 9.77 -6.27 -1.42
CA LYS A 74 8.75 -5.36 -0.87
C LYS A 74 7.33 -5.77 -1.22
N LEU A 75 7.14 -6.62 -2.23
CA LEU A 75 5.88 -7.28 -2.55
C LEU A 75 5.77 -8.69 -1.93
N GLY A 76 6.81 -9.16 -1.25
CA GLY A 76 6.93 -10.55 -0.79
C GLY A 76 7.11 -11.54 -1.95
N LEU A 77 7.88 -11.13 -2.97
CA LEU A 77 8.27 -11.94 -4.13
C LEU A 77 9.80 -12.06 -4.20
#